data_AF-A0AAD6Y4L8-F1
#
_entry.id   AF-A0AAD6Y4L8-F1
#
_cell.length_a   1.000
_cell.length_b   1.000
_cell.length_c   1.000
_cell.angle_alpha   90.00
_cell.angle_beta   90.00
_cell.angle_gamma   90.00
#
_symmetry.space_group_name_H-M   'P 1'
#
loop_
_entity.id
_entity.type
_entity.pdbx_description
1 polymer ?
#
loop_
_entity_poly.entity_id
_entity_poly.type
_entity_poly.pdbx_seq_one_letter_code
_entity_poly.pdbx_strand_id
1 'polypeptide(L)'
;MGRIAEHDADHARLAEIAGEVTEIVETEDLGERLPRLPLSKANIRERFISYDNPASILPTEIVSEIFVHVLPAYPICPPLAGKSSPTQLTHVCRQWREIALGTPSLWRAIPFCRAKPEWNLDPVTIWLRRSGSCPLSLHMDEPSATRVIEIIVSHRARWEYLSLYLESWCYDLLEMIGPMPLLREMKLDASCDDWSVYQHSTPLPTVFCEAPHLRSMTFVEYTFPSIGFPWSQLTSLSLVRIDVGDCTKLLQQTVNLVHCKIYLGTGNVYTNLRLQLPRLESLKMEYDRRYGSGLMEYLGTFIVPALLRLQVSQCELDPDHFSHALSAFIAKAGCKLQELRITGPSNYPFHWVARYRRNFDNIRVFYNGILLSMDEECETTWDETFYFICDRNESPS
;
A
#
# COMPACT_ATOMS: atom_id res chain seq x y z
N MET A 1 21.53 -23.93 -36.00
CA MET A 1 20.36 -24.77 -36.31
C MET A 1 20.18 -25.97 -35.36
N GLY A 2 21.21 -26.48 -34.68
CA GLY A 2 21.06 -27.63 -33.76
C GLY A 2 20.30 -27.37 -32.43
N ARG A 3 20.40 -26.16 -31.84
CA ARG A 3 19.79 -25.85 -30.53
C ARG A 3 18.27 -25.60 -30.54
N ILE A 4 17.70 -25.28 -31.71
CA ILE A 4 16.25 -25.06 -31.84
C ILE A 4 15.53 -26.42 -31.99
N ALA A 5 16.17 -27.37 -32.66
CA ALA A 5 15.65 -28.73 -32.80
C ALA A 5 15.64 -29.52 -31.48
N GLU A 6 16.57 -29.26 -30.55
CA GLU A 6 16.55 -29.84 -29.20
C GLU A 6 15.42 -29.27 -28.34
N HIS A 7 15.16 -27.96 -28.41
CA HIS A 7 14.08 -27.31 -27.65
C HIS A 7 12.68 -27.81 -28.07
N ASP A 8 12.46 -28.04 -29.37
CA ASP A 8 11.18 -28.55 -29.88
C ASP A 8 10.98 -30.04 -29.55
N ALA A 9 12.07 -30.82 -29.52
CA ALA A 9 12.03 -32.23 -29.12
C ALA A 9 11.73 -32.41 -27.61
N ASP A 10 12.24 -31.51 -26.77
CA ASP A 10 12.00 -31.52 -25.33
C ASP A 10 10.56 -31.09 -24.98
N HIS A 11 9.99 -30.12 -25.70
CA HIS A 11 8.60 -29.72 -25.53
C HIS A 11 7.61 -30.84 -25.93
N ALA A 12 7.91 -31.56 -27.01
CA ALA A 12 7.09 -32.68 -27.45
C ALA A 12 7.11 -33.84 -26.43
N ARG A 13 8.28 -34.12 -25.83
CA ARG A 13 8.42 -35.18 -24.81
C ARG A 13 7.79 -34.81 -23.46
N LEU A 14 7.82 -33.54 -23.08
CA LEU A 14 7.12 -33.07 -21.87
C LEU A 14 5.60 -33.15 -22.03
N ALA A 15 5.08 -32.93 -23.25
CA ALA A 15 3.66 -33.10 -23.55
C ALA A 15 3.23 -34.59 -23.53
N GLU A 16 4.09 -35.49 -23.99
CA GLU A 16 3.87 -36.95 -23.94
C GLU A 16 3.83 -37.46 -22.49
N ILE A 17 4.78 -37.03 -21.64
CA ILE A 17 4.80 -37.38 -20.21
C ILE A 17 3.61 -36.76 -19.46
N ALA A 18 3.22 -35.54 -19.79
CA ALA A 18 2.02 -34.92 -19.23
C ALA A 18 0.76 -35.69 -19.63
N GLY A 19 0.69 -36.16 -20.88
CA GLY A 19 -0.38 -37.01 -21.40
C GLY A 19 -0.52 -38.32 -20.64
N GLU A 20 0.58 -39.05 -20.42
CA GLU A 20 0.60 -40.30 -19.66
C GLU A 20 0.20 -40.09 -18.18
N VAL A 21 0.55 -38.94 -17.58
CA VAL A 21 0.16 -38.61 -16.20
C VAL A 21 -1.34 -38.29 -16.10
N THR A 22 -1.94 -37.64 -17.10
CA THR A 22 -3.40 -37.44 -17.15
C THR A 22 -4.17 -38.73 -17.34
N GLU A 23 -3.66 -39.66 -18.17
CA GLU A 23 -4.33 -40.95 -18.40
C GLU A 23 -4.32 -41.84 -17.14
N ILE A 24 -3.32 -41.69 -16.27
CA ILE A 24 -3.24 -42.37 -14.96
C ILE A 24 -4.25 -41.79 -13.94
N VAL A 25 -4.71 -40.55 -14.12
CA VAL A 25 -5.63 -39.88 -13.18
C VAL A 25 -7.10 -40.14 -13.51
N GLU A 26 -7.44 -40.54 -14.75
CA GLU A 26 -8.84 -40.72 -15.18
C GLU A 26 -9.39 -42.15 -15.00
N THR A 27 -8.56 -43.15 -14.69
CA THR A 27 -9.06 -44.51 -14.39
C THR A 27 -9.25 -44.69 -12.89
N GLU A 28 -10.51 -44.60 -12.43
CA GLU A 28 -10.98 -45.09 -11.13
C GLU A 28 -10.80 -46.62 -11.02
N ASP A 29 -9.59 -47.09 -10.76
CA ASP A 29 -9.35 -48.42 -10.19
C ASP A 29 -7.97 -48.52 -9.51
N LEU A 30 -7.80 -47.78 -8.41
CA LEU A 30 -6.55 -47.70 -7.64
C LEU A 30 -6.33 -48.88 -6.67
N GLY A 31 -7.14 -49.95 -6.76
CA GLY A 31 -7.09 -51.08 -5.81
C GLY A 31 -6.27 -52.29 -6.25
N GLU A 32 -6.24 -52.64 -7.54
CA GLU A 32 -5.85 -54.01 -7.93
C GLU A 32 -4.59 -54.18 -8.80
N ARG A 33 -3.82 -53.13 -9.10
CA ARG A 33 -2.62 -53.26 -9.99
C ARG A 33 -1.26 -52.86 -9.40
N LEU A 34 -1.14 -52.67 -8.09
CA LEU A 34 0.16 -52.64 -7.41
C LEU A 34 0.56 -54.08 -7.04
N PRO A 35 1.23 -54.84 -7.93
CA PRO A 35 2.70 -54.82 -7.88
C PRO A 35 3.40 -55.23 -9.19
N ARG A 36 3.56 -54.36 -10.21
CA ARG A 36 4.44 -54.65 -11.37
C ARG A 36 5.11 -53.44 -12.04
N LEU A 37 5.71 -52.54 -11.27
CA LEU A 37 6.69 -51.60 -11.81
C LEU A 37 8.03 -51.77 -11.08
N PRO A 38 9.04 -52.42 -11.68
CA PRO A 38 10.40 -52.42 -11.16
C PRO A 38 11.09 -51.13 -11.62
N LEU A 39 10.56 -49.98 -11.21
CA LEU A 39 11.30 -48.72 -11.26
C LEU A 39 11.69 -48.40 -9.82
N SER A 40 12.80 -49.03 -9.41
CA SER A 40 13.48 -48.72 -8.16
C SER A 40 13.66 -47.21 -8.04
N LYS A 41 13.31 -46.64 -6.87
CA LYS A 41 13.56 -45.23 -6.50
C LYS A 41 15.00 -44.76 -6.76
N ALA A 42 15.95 -45.68 -6.93
CA ALA A 42 17.33 -45.40 -7.32
C ALA A 42 17.47 -44.89 -8.77
N ASN A 43 16.73 -45.45 -9.74
CA ASN A 43 16.86 -45.09 -11.16
C ASN A 43 16.33 -43.68 -11.47
N ILE A 44 15.33 -43.22 -10.72
CA ILE A 44 14.81 -41.85 -10.82
C ILE A 44 15.83 -40.85 -10.23
N ARG A 45 16.50 -41.23 -9.13
CA ARG A 45 17.59 -40.42 -8.55
C ARG A 45 18.78 -40.30 -9.50
N GLU A 46 19.21 -41.40 -10.14
CA GLU A 46 20.33 -41.36 -11.09
C GLU A 46 20.03 -40.54 -12.35
N ARG A 47 18.80 -40.58 -12.86
CA ARG A 47 18.41 -39.78 -14.05
C ARG A 47 18.19 -38.30 -13.77
N PHE A 48 17.87 -37.92 -12.53
CA PHE A 48 17.77 -36.50 -12.15
C PHE A 48 19.13 -35.81 -11.93
N ILE A 49 20.21 -36.58 -11.75
CA ILE A 49 21.56 -36.06 -11.55
C ILE A 49 22.20 -35.65 -12.89
N SER A 50 21.70 -36.13 -14.04
CA SER A 50 22.31 -35.85 -15.35
C SER A 50 21.82 -34.57 -16.04
N TYR A 51 20.82 -33.89 -15.46
CA TYR A 51 20.46 -32.53 -15.87
C TYR A 51 20.92 -31.61 -14.77
N ASP A 52 21.93 -30.80 -15.06
CA ASP A 52 22.37 -29.70 -14.22
C ASP A 52 21.17 -28.81 -13.88
N ASN A 53 20.49 -29.12 -12.77
CA ASN A 53 19.40 -28.30 -12.28
C ASN A 53 20.03 -26.97 -11.83
N PRO A 54 19.73 -25.84 -12.49
CA PRO A 54 20.34 -24.55 -12.15
C PRO A 54 20.12 -24.21 -10.68
N ALA A 55 19.00 -24.67 -10.11
CA ALA A 55 18.64 -24.44 -8.72
C ALA A 55 19.49 -25.24 -7.71
N SER A 56 20.21 -26.27 -8.15
CA SER A 56 21.19 -26.99 -7.31
C SER A 56 22.63 -26.47 -7.42
N ILE A 57 22.91 -25.56 -8.37
CA ILE A 57 24.25 -25.01 -8.61
C ILE A 57 24.44 -23.65 -7.92
N LEU A 58 23.34 -22.91 -7.70
CA LEU A 58 23.39 -21.61 -7.07
C LEU A 58 23.65 -21.71 -5.55
N PRO A 59 24.51 -20.86 -4.98
CA PRO A 59 24.64 -20.72 -3.54
C PRO A 59 23.31 -20.37 -2.88
N THR A 60 23.10 -20.85 -1.66
CA THR A 60 21.87 -20.62 -0.88
C THR A 60 21.50 -19.14 -0.80
N GLU A 61 22.51 -18.27 -0.63
CA GLU A 61 22.34 -16.83 -0.51
C GLU A 61 21.72 -16.22 -1.78
N ILE A 62 22.15 -16.69 -2.96
CA ILE A 62 21.65 -16.22 -4.25
C ILE A 62 20.21 -16.70 -4.46
N VAL A 63 19.92 -17.95 -4.10
CA VAL A 63 18.55 -18.49 -4.17
C VAL A 63 17.62 -17.74 -3.22
N SER A 64 18.06 -17.44 -1.99
CA SER A 64 17.30 -16.61 -1.04
C SER A 64 17.03 -15.22 -1.58
N GLU A 65 17.99 -14.59 -2.25
CA GLU A 65 17.80 -13.25 -2.86
C GLU A 65 16.80 -13.32 -4.03
N ILE A 66 16.90 -14.34 -4.88
CA ILE A 66 15.92 -14.60 -5.94
C ILE A 66 14.52 -14.76 -5.33
N PHE A 67 14.39 -15.51 -4.23
CA PHE A 67 13.13 -15.71 -3.54
C PHE A 67 12.50 -14.40 -3.04
N VAL A 68 13.32 -13.48 -2.52
CA VAL A 68 12.84 -12.15 -2.10
C VAL A 68 12.31 -11.35 -3.30
N HIS A 69 12.97 -11.44 -4.46
CA HIS A 69 12.60 -10.68 -5.65
C HIS A 69 11.39 -11.23 -6.43
N VAL A 70 11.08 -12.53 -6.33
CA VAL A 70 9.89 -13.11 -6.98
C VAL A 70 8.60 -12.87 -6.20
N LEU A 71 8.70 -12.42 -4.95
CA LEU A 71 7.57 -12.09 -4.08
C LEU A 71 7.25 -10.59 -4.17
N PRO A 72 6.05 -10.16 -3.73
CA PRO A 72 5.72 -8.76 -3.58
C PRO A 72 6.79 -8.02 -2.78
N ALA A 73 7.20 -6.85 -3.29
CA ALA A 73 8.24 -6.06 -2.64
C ALA A 73 7.78 -5.60 -1.25
N TYR A 74 8.58 -5.90 -0.24
CA TYR A 74 8.36 -5.42 1.13
C TYR A 74 8.17 -3.88 1.13
N PRO A 75 7.17 -3.33 1.86
CA PRO A 75 6.37 -3.94 2.93
C PRO A 75 5.06 -4.62 2.48
N ILE A 76 4.83 -4.80 1.18
CA ILE A 76 3.58 -5.38 0.66
C ILE A 76 3.44 -6.83 1.14
N CYS A 77 2.27 -7.15 1.71
CA CYS A 77 1.98 -8.48 2.24
C CYS A 77 1.61 -9.46 1.12
N PRO A 78 2.38 -10.54 0.90
CA PRO A 78 1.95 -11.62 0.01
C PRO A 78 0.77 -12.40 0.61
N PRO A 79 -0.02 -13.11 -0.19
CA PRO A 79 -1.05 -14.00 0.32
C PRO A 79 -0.44 -15.10 1.21
N LEU A 80 -1.17 -15.53 2.24
CA LEU A 80 -0.71 -16.57 3.18
C LEU A 80 -0.46 -17.93 2.52
N ALA A 81 -1.11 -18.18 1.38
CA ALA A 81 -0.95 -19.40 0.57
C ALA A 81 -1.19 -19.11 -0.92
N GLY A 82 -0.76 -20.02 -1.79
CA GLY A 82 -1.01 -19.94 -3.22
C GLY A 82 0.03 -19.12 -3.99
N LYS A 83 -0.37 -18.60 -5.15
CA LYS A 83 0.51 -17.88 -6.06
C LYS A 83 1.10 -16.64 -5.39
N SER A 84 2.40 -16.42 -5.56
CA SER A 84 3.14 -15.30 -4.96
C SER A 84 3.21 -15.34 -3.43
N SER A 85 2.96 -16.50 -2.83
CA SER A 85 3.19 -16.75 -1.41
C SER A 85 4.57 -17.37 -1.18
N PRO A 86 5.30 -17.01 -0.12
CA PRO A 86 6.51 -17.73 0.32
C PRO A 86 6.30 -19.24 0.48
N THR A 87 5.07 -19.65 0.81
CA THR A 87 4.71 -21.07 0.94
C THR A 87 4.89 -21.84 -0.37
N GLN A 88 4.63 -21.22 -1.53
CA GLN A 88 4.79 -21.84 -2.85
C GLN A 88 6.24 -22.32 -3.08
N LEU A 89 7.21 -21.53 -2.65
CA LEU A 89 8.64 -21.85 -2.75
C LEU A 89 8.98 -23.13 -1.96
N THR A 90 8.22 -23.44 -0.90
CA THR A 90 8.42 -24.63 -0.07
C THR A 90 7.92 -25.93 -0.69
N HIS A 91 7.24 -25.86 -1.84
CA HIS A 91 6.64 -27.00 -2.54
C HIS A 91 7.37 -27.39 -3.83
N VAL A 92 8.42 -26.66 -4.24
CA VAL A 92 9.15 -26.93 -5.49
C VAL A 92 10.07 -28.16 -5.35
N CYS A 93 11.04 -28.10 -4.44
CA CYS A 93 11.94 -29.21 -4.14
C CYS A 93 12.41 -29.14 -2.69
N ARG A 94 13.11 -30.19 -2.22
CA ARG A 94 13.61 -30.24 -0.84
C ARG A 94 14.57 -29.08 -0.53
N GLN A 95 15.49 -28.77 -1.44
CA GLN A 95 16.45 -27.68 -1.26
C GLN A 95 15.74 -26.33 -1.14
N TRP A 96 14.79 -26.03 -2.03
CA TRP A 96 14.02 -24.79 -1.98
C TRP A 96 13.20 -24.67 -0.70
N ARG A 97 12.64 -25.79 -0.24
CA ARG A 97 11.97 -25.86 1.06
C ARG A 97 12.90 -25.49 2.20
N GLU A 98 14.09 -26.08 2.26
CA GLU A 98 15.07 -25.76 3.31
C GLU A 98 15.51 -24.30 3.26
N ILE A 99 15.80 -23.77 2.06
CA ILE A 99 16.19 -22.36 1.85
C ILE A 99 15.06 -21.40 2.24
N ALA A 100 13.84 -21.61 1.72
CA ALA A 100 12.71 -20.74 1.99
C ALA A 100 12.33 -20.74 3.49
N LEU A 101 12.33 -21.91 4.14
CA LEU A 101 12.09 -22.01 5.58
C LEU A 101 13.21 -21.36 6.41
N GLY A 102 14.45 -21.41 5.92
CA GLY A 102 15.63 -20.83 6.56
C GLY A 102 15.86 -19.34 6.25
N THR A 103 14.97 -18.68 5.49
CA THR A 103 15.11 -17.27 5.09
C THR A 103 14.02 -16.42 5.77
N PRO A 104 14.27 -15.80 6.95
CA PRO A 104 13.26 -15.09 7.73
C PRO A 104 12.60 -13.90 7.01
N SER A 105 13.34 -13.22 6.11
CA SER A 105 12.84 -12.07 5.37
C SER A 105 11.65 -12.38 4.46
N LEU A 106 11.47 -13.65 4.05
CA LEU A 106 10.32 -14.07 3.24
C LEU A 106 9.01 -14.08 4.05
N TRP A 107 9.10 -14.17 5.38
CA TRP A 107 7.94 -14.38 6.26
C TRP A 107 7.56 -13.12 7.06
N ARG A 108 8.21 -11.98 6.81
CA ARG A 108 8.12 -10.76 7.64
C ARG A 108 6.96 -9.82 7.29
N ALA A 109 6.26 -10.04 6.18
CA ALA A 109 5.07 -9.27 5.78
C ALA A 109 3.86 -10.18 5.86
N ILE A 110 2.89 -9.87 6.74
CA ILE A 110 1.82 -10.78 7.11
C ILE A 110 0.46 -10.07 6.95
N PRO A 111 -0.41 -10.54 6.02
CA PRO A 111 -1.77 -10.04 5.93
C PRO A 111 -2.69 -10.76 6.93
N PHE A 112 -3.63 -10.00 7.46
CA PHE A 112 -4.75 -10.42 8.29
C PHE A 112 -6.02 -9.97 7.58
N CYS A 113 -6.41 -10.74 6.57
CA CYS A 113 -7.65 -10.48 5.83
C CYS A 113 -8.83 -11.14 6.54
N ARG A 114 -10.05 -10.69 6.20
CA ARG A 114 -11.34 -11.27 6.64
C ARG A 114 -11.27 -12.79 6.66
N ALA A 115 -11.19 -13.29 7.88
CA ALA A 115 -11.27 -14.69 8.17
C ALA A 115 -12.73 -15.13 8.10
N LYS A 116 -13.04 -16.16 7.32
CA LYS A 116 -14.22 -16.98 7.68
C LYS A 116 -14.00 -17.47 9.13
N PRO A 117 -15.04 -17.62 9.96
CA PRO A 117 -14.92 -18.01 11.37
C PRO A 117 -14.09 -19.29 11.62
N GLU A 118 -13.79 -20.05 10.58
CA GLU A 118 -12.96 -21.25 10.55
C GLU A 118 -11.45 -20.98 10.37
N TRP A 119 -10.98 -19.73 10.37
CA TRP A 119 -9.56 -19.46 10.23
C TRP A 119 -8.77 -20.05 11.39
N ASN A 120 -8.02 -21.09 11.03
CA ASN A 120 -6.94 -21.57 11.84
C ASN A 120 -5.84 -20.49 11.90
N LEU A 121 -5.49 -20.00 13.09
CA LEU A 121 -4.42 -19.02 13.31
C LEU A 121 -3.01 -19.59 13.05
N ASP A 122 -2.92 -20.88 12.74
CA ASP A 122 -1.68 -21.58 12.48
C ASP A 122 -0.80 -20.93 11.41
N PRO A 123 -1.28 -20.52 10.21
CA PRO A 123 -0.42 -19.94 9.19
C PRO A 123 0.24 -18.64 9.67
N VAL A 124 -0.52 -17.74 10.30
CA VAL A 124 0.02 -16.49 10.86
C VAL A 124 1.08 -16.79 11.92
N THR A 125 0.76 -17.68 12.87
CA THR A 125 1.67 -18.03 13.96
C THR A 125 2.97 -18.65 13.43
N ILE A 126 2.85 -19.46 12.37
CA ILE A 126 3.99 -20.03 11.65
C ILE A 126 4.84 -18.93 11.00
N TRP A 127 4.21 -17.96 10.32
CA TRP A 127 4.93 -16.86 9.68
C TRP A 127 5.62 -15.95 10.70
N LEU A 128 4.95 -15.62 11.80
CA LEU A 128 5.54 -14.89 12.93
C LEU A 128 6.76 -15.61 13.49
N ARG A 129 6.68 -16.94 13.66
CA ARG A 129 7.83 -17.75 14.11
C ARG A 129 8.97 -17.76 13.09
N ARG A 130 8.67 -17.97 11.80
CA ARG A 130 9.67 -18.04 10.72
C ARG A 130 10.35 -16.71 10.45
N SER A 131 9.65 -15.60 10.66
CA SER A 131 10.20 -14.25 10.51
C SER A 131 11.27 -13.91 11.57
N GLY A 132 11.43 -14.74 12.61
CA GLY A 132 12.54 -14.63 13.56
C GLY A 132 12.57 -13.27 14.27
N SER A 133 13.65 -12.51 14.09
CA SER A 133 13.82 -11.16 14.63
C SER A 133 13.57 -10.05 13.59
N CYS A 134 13.17 -10.39 12.37
CA CYS A 134 12.98 -9.40 11.32
C CYS A 134 11.91 -8.36 11.71
N PRO A 135 12.07 -7.10 11.28
CA PRO A 135 11.01 -6.11 11.38
C PRO A 135 9.79 -6.54 10.55
N LEU A 136 8.60 -6.30 11.10
CA LEU A 136 7.33 -6.81 10.60
C LEU A 136 6.55 -5.74 9.83
N SER A 137 5.93 -6.15 8.72
CA SER A 137 4.83 -5.44 8.08
C SER A 137 3.54 -6.20 8.35
N LEU A 138 2.56 -5.57 8.98
CA LEU A 138 1.29 -6.18 9.37
C LEU A 138 0.14 -5.38 8.76
N HIS A 139 -0.76 -6.06 8.06
CA HIS A 139 -1.92 -5.44 7.42
C HIS A 139 -3.20 -6.11 7.88
N MET A 140 -4.06 -5.40 8.62
CA MET A 140 -5.29 -5.90 9.21
C MET A 140 -6.50 -5.16 8.65
N ASP A 141 -7.28 -5.83 7.82
CA ASP A 141 -8.47 -5.24 7.20
C ASP A 141 -9.72 -5.39 8.07
N GLU A 142 -9.84 -6.45 8.88
CA GLU A 142 -11.00 -6.66 9.78
C GLU A 142 -10.67 -7.72 10.82
N PRO A 143 -10.19 -7.35 12.01
CA PRO A 143 -9.73 -8.33 12.97
C PRO A 143 -10.92 -8.93 13.75
N SER A 144 -11.57 -9.97 13.22
CA SER A 144 -12.74 -10.57 13.88
C SER A 144 -12.46 -11.32 15.20
N ALA A 145 -11.18 -11.46 15.62
CA ALA A 145 -10.81 -12.24 16.80
C ALA A 145 -9.78 -11.52 17.68
N THR A 146 -10.20 -11.19 18.90
CA THR A 146 -9.36 -10.63 19.99
C THR A 146 -8.04 -11.37 20.19
N ARG A 147 -8.05 -12.71 20.03
CA ARG A 147 -6.86 -13.56 20.18
C ARG A 147 -5.75 -13.25 19.18
N VAL A 148 -6.10 -12.85 17.96
CA VAL A 148 -5.12 -12.48 16.92
C VAL A 148 -4.32 -11.27 17.36
N ILE A 149 -5.00 -10.33 18.00
CA ILE A 149 -4.38 -9.08 18.40
C ILE A 149 -3.45 -9.27 19.58
N GLU A 150 -3.81 -10.09 20.57
CA GLU A 150 -2.90 -10.45 21.67
C GLU A 150 -1.57 -11.00 21.12
N ILE A 151 -1.65 -11.88 20.11
CA ILE A 151 -0.47 -12.43 19.44
C ILE A 151 0.32 -11.32 18.74
N ILE A 152 -0.34 -10.43 18.00
CA ILE A 152 0.34 -9.36 17.26
C ILE A 152 1.00 -8.35 18.21
N VAL A 153 0.29 -7.89 19.24
CA VAL A 153 0.76 -6.93 20.26
C VAL A 153 1.96 -7.48 21.03
N SER A 154 2.03 -8.80 21.23
CA SER A 154 3.21 -9.44 21.83
C SER A 154 4.49 -9.28 20.99
N HIS A 155 4.36 -8.94 19.69
CA HIS A 155 5.47 -8.70 18.77
C HIS A 155 5.69 -7.21 18.43
N ARG A 156 5.05 -6.27 19.16
CA ARG A 156 5.07 -4.82 18.84
C ARG A 156 6.45 -4.17 18.70
N ALA A 157 7.45 -4.69 19.42
CA ALA A 157 8.83 -4.20 19.33
C ALA A 157 9.43 -4.36 17.92
N ARG A 158 8.85 -5.24 17.10
CA ARG A 158 9.30 -5.55 15.75
C ARG A 158 8.48 -4.84 14.68
N TRP A 159 7.41 -4.13 15.00
CA TRP A 159 6.56 -3.49 13.99
C TRP A 159 7.32 -2.38 13.27
N GLU A 160 7.38 -2.46 11.95
CA GLU A 160 7.96 -1.42 11.07
C GLU A 160 6.88 -0.75 10.22
N TYR A 161 5.92 -1.54 9.72
CA TYR A 161 4.76 -1.07 8.97
C TYR A 161 3.50 -1.70 9.57
N LEU A 162 2.50 -0.88 9.85
CA LEU A 162 1.28 -1.31 10.50
C LEU A 162 0.07 -0.68 9.81
N SER A 163 -0.88 -1.51 9.38
CA SER A 163 -2.21 -1.06 8.93
C SER A 163 -3.27 -1.74 9.78
N LEU A 164 -4.12 -0.94 10.41
CA LEU A 164 -5.19 -1.37 11.29
C LEU A 164 -6.52 -0.82 10.82
N TYR A 165 -7.49 -1.71 10.67
CA TYR A 165 -8.91 -1.36 10.70
C TYR A 165 -9.41 -1.33 12.15
N LEU A 166 -9.95 -0.18 12.55
CA LEU A 166 -10.40 0.16 13.89
C LEU A 166 -11.93 0.10 13.95
N GLU A 167 -12.47 -0.97 14.53
CA GLU A 167 -13.87 -1.04 14.96
C GLU A 167 -14.04 -0.58 16.41
N SER A 168 -15.27 -0.36 16.88
CA SER A 168 -15.56 0.16 18.24
C SER A 168 -14.96 -0.66 19.40
N TRP A 169 -14.56 -1.90 19.19
CA TRP A 169 -13.92 -2.75 20.19
C TRP A 169 -12.38 -2.65 20.18
N CYS A 170 -11.77 -1.96 19.21
CA CYS A 170 -10.33 -1.81 19.10
C CYS A 170 -9.74 -0.80 20.11
N TYR A 171 -10.59 -0.05 20.82
CA TYR A 171 -10.16 0.95 21.79
C TYR A 171 -9.31 0.35 22.92
N ASP A 172 -9.65 -0.86 23.36
CA ASP A 172 -8.86 -1.62 24.34
C ASP A 172 -7.46 -1.97 23.79
N LEU A 173 -7.29 -2.05 22.46
CA LEU A 173 -5.99 -2.33 21.84
C LEU A 173 -5.04 -1.15 21.95
N LEU A 174 -5.56 0.08 21.78
CA LEU A 174 -4.75 1.29 21.88
C LEU A 174 -4.20 1.47 23.30
N GLU A 175 -4.96 1.06 24.33
CA GLU A 175 -4.47 1.02 25.71
C GLU A 175 -3.35 -0.02 25.94
N MET A 176 -3.34 -1.11 25.15
CA MET A 176 -2.33 -2.16 25.24
C MET A 176 -1.06 -1.88 24.41
N ILE A 177 -1.07 -0.86 23.56
CA ILE A 177 0.07 -0.54 22.71
C ILE A 177 1.13 0.24 23.53
N GLY A 178 2.13 -0.51 24.01
CA GLY A 178 3.37 0.07 24.54
C GLY A 178 4.31 0.61 23.43
N PRO A 179 5.59 0.85 23.74
CA PRO A 179 6.54 1.41 22.78
C PRO A 179 6.68 0.60 21.49
N MET A 180 6.73 1.30 20.37
CA MET A 180 6.88 0.78 19.00
C MET A 180 8.19 1.32 18.40
N PRO A 181 9.36 0.82 18.84
CA PRO A 181 10.66 1.43 18.56
C PRO A 181 11.04 1.43 17.08
N LEU A 182 10.55 0.48 16.27
CA LEU A 182 10.91 0.35 14.86
C LEU A 182 9.86 0.91 13.89
N LEU A 183 8.72 1.40 14.38
CA LEU A 183 7.59 1.78 13.53
C LEU A 183 7.95 2.97 12.66
N ARG A 184 7.79 2.82 11.34
CA ARG A 184 8.08 3.84 10.33
C ARG A 184 6.80 4.38 9.69
N GLU A 185 5.82 3.51 9.51
CA GLU A 185 4.54 3.85 8.89
C GLU A 185 3.37 3.19 9.59
N MET A 186 2.31 3.98 9.77
CA MET A 186 1.07 3.52 10.39
C MET A 186 -0.14 3.99 9.59
N LYS A 187 -1.02 3.06 9.23
CA LYS A 187 -2.35 3.33 8.68
C LYS A 187 -3.39 2.95 9.73
N LEU A 188 -4.29 3.88 10.02
CA LEU A 188 -5.47 3.68 10.86
C LEU A 188 -6.71 3.95 10.01
N ASP A 189 -7.57 2.95 9.89
CA ASP A 189 -8.81 3.01 9.14
C ASP A 189 -9.97 2.82 10.09
N ALA A 190 -10.76 3.86 10.32
CA ALA A 190 -11.91 3.84 11.23
C ALA A 190 -13.24 3.90 10.46
N SER A 191 -13.24 3.53 9.18
CA SER A 191 -14.49 3.47 8.42
C SER A 191 -15.45 2.50 9.06
N CYS A 192 -16.72 2.89 9.19
CA CYS A 192 -17.76 2.04 9.75
C CYS A 192 -18.89 1.91 8.74
N ASP A 193 -19.28 0.67 8.43
CA ASP A 193 -20.46 0.40 7.60
C ASP A 193 -21.77 0.81 8.30
N ASP A 194 -21.76 0.99 9.62
CA ASP A 194 -22.93 1.32 10.44
C ASP A 194 -22.86 2.76 10.98
N TRP A 195 -23.61 3.66 10.33
CA TRP A 195 -23.72 5.07 10.72
C TRP A 195 -24.37 5.30 12.10
N SER A 196 -24.95 4.27 12.73
CA SER A 196 -25.53 4.40 14.08
C SER A 196 -24.48 4.46 15.20
N VAL A 197 -23.23 4.09 14.92
CA VAL A 197 -22.13 4.03 15.91
C VAL A 197 -21.42 5.38 16.10
N TYR A 198 -21.62 6.37 15.21
CA TYR A 198 -21.02 7.71 15.32
C TYR A 198 -21.46 8.52 16.56
N GLN A 199 -22.41 8.02 17.36
CA GLN A 199 -22.87 8.69 18.58
C GLN A 199 -22.08 8.33 19.84
N HIS A 200 -21.13 7.40 19.76
CA HIS A 200 -20.28 7.03 20.89
C HIS A 200 -18.81 7.27 20.56
N SER A 201 -18.46 8.55 20.40
CA SER A 201 -17.08 9.00 20.56
C SER A 201 -16.68 8.81 22.02
N THR A 202 -16.30 7.59 22.40
CA THR A 202 -15.54 7.38 23.63
C THR A 202 -14.24 8.16 23.46
N PRO A 203 -13.92 9.11 24.37
CA PRO A 203 -12.64 9.79 24.30
C PRO A 203 -11.56 8.73 24.45
N LEU A 204 -10.74 8.54 23.40
CA LEU A 204 -9.57 7.68 23.55
C LEU A 204 -8.77 8.22 24.74
N PRO A 205 -8.27 7.34 25.61
CA PRO A 205 -7.21 7.73 26.52
C PRO A 205 -6.11 8.39 25.71
N THR A 206 -5.52 9.46 26.24
CA THR A 206 -4.34 10.08 25.63
C THR A 206 -3.17 9.10 25.77
N VAL A 207 -3.12 8.11 24.89
CA VAL A 207 -2.02 7.15 24.83
C VAL A 207 -0.88 7.87 24.13
N PHE A 208 0.19 8.10 24.87
CA PHE A 208 1.45 8.52 24.27
C PHE A 208 2.13 7.30 23.67
N CYS A 209 2.16 7.25 22.35
CA CYS A 209 2.81 6.19 21.63
C CYS A 209 4.27 6.57 21.39
N GLU A 210 5.20 5.90 22.08
CA GLU A 210 6.62 6.02 21.78
C GLU A 210 6.93 5.32 20.45
N ALA A 211 7.03 6.11 19.38
CA ALA A 211 7.39 5.64 18.05
C ALA A 211 8.42 6.60 17.42
N PRO A 212 9.70 6.57 17.85
CA PRO A 212 10.71 7.58 17.48
C PRO A 212 11.07 7.61 15.98
N HIS A 213 10.79 6.51 15.27
CA HIS A 213 11.07 6.37 13.84
C HIS A 213 9.85 6.56 12.94
N LEU A 214 8.69 6.89 13.50
CA LEU A 214 7.46 7.09 12.72
C LEU A 214 7.64 8.31 11.81
N ARG A 215 7.41 8.15 10.51
CA ARG A 215 7.57 9.21 9.50
C ARG A 215 6.35 9.36 8.60
N SER A 216 5.60 8.29 8.40
CA SER A 216 4.41 8.27 7.56
C SER A 216 3.17 7.87 8.38
N MET A 217 2.08 8.60 8.22
CA MET A 217 0.81 8.25 8.86
C MET A 217 -0.36 8.41 7.90
N THR A 218 -1.28 7.44 7.90
CA THR A 218 -2.52 7.49 7.14
C THR A 218 -3.72 7.34 8.07
N PHE A 219 -4.70 8.21 7.93
CA PHE A 219 -6.00 8.13 8.59
C PHE A 219 -7.11 8.01 7.56
N VAL A 220 -8.07 7.13 7.80
CA VAL A 220 -9.29 6.97 6.98
C VAL A 220 -10.51 7.03 7.89
N GLU A 221 -11.49 7.89 7.55
CA GLU A 221 -12.75 8.09 8.30
C GLU A 221 -12.59 8.26 9.80
N TYR A 222 -11.53 8.98 10.16
CA TYR A 222 -11.16 9.20 11.54
C TYR A 222 -11.73 10.54 12.02
N THR A 223 -12.60 10.50 13.03
CA THR A 223 -12.77 11.67 13.92
C THR A 223 -11.54 11.73 14.81
N PHE A 224 -11.04 12.90 15.18
CA PHE A 224 -9.81 13.02 15.98
C PHE A 224 -10.11 12.93 17.49
N PRO A 225 -9.88 11.78 18.14
CA PRO A 225 -9.58 11.76 19.56
C PRO A 225 -8.07 11.97 19.78
N SER A 226 -7.75 12.48 20.95
CA SER A 226 -6.43 12.96 21.38
C SER A 226 -5.35 11.86 21.46
N ILE A 227 -4.97 11.20 20.36
CA ILE A 227 -3.82 10.30 20.38
C ILE A 227 -2.53 11.11 20.48
N GLY A 228 -1.67 10.77 21.45
CA GLY A 228 -0.38 11.41 21.67
C GLY A 228 0.73 10.78 20.82
N PHE A 229 0.70 10.95 19.50
CA PHE A 229 1.85 10.61 18.66
C PHE A 229 2.88 11.75 18.62
N PRO A 230 4.17 11.48 18.31
CA PRO A 230 5.17 12.52 18.06
C PRO A 230 4.93 13.20 16.70
N TRP A 231 3.80 13.90 16.54
CA TRP A 231 3.33 14.49 15.28
C TRP A 231 4.37 15.35 14.55
N SER A 232 5.20 16.07 15.31
CA SER A 232 6.19 16.99 14.77
C SER A 232 7.29 16.29 13.96
N GLN A 233 7.49 14.98 14.10
CA GLN A 233 8.52 14.26 13.35
C GLN A 233 8.01 13.66 12.02
N LEU A 234 6.69 13.73 11.76
CA LEU A 234 6.09 13.19 10.54
C LEU A 234 6.54 13.99 9.31
N THR A 235 6.83 13.26 8.24
CA THR A 235 7.22 13.82 6.93
C THR A 235 6.17 13.52 5.86
N SER A 236 5.37 12.48 6.04
CA SER A 236 4.27 12.09 5.15
C SER A 236 2.98 11.91 5.93
N LEU A 237 1.89 12.50 5.45
CA LEU A 237 0.58 12.39 6.07
C LEU A 237 -0.51 12.23 5.01
N SER A 238 -1.35 11.23 5.16
CA SER A 238 -2.55 11.03 4.34
C SER A 238 -3.79 11.05 5.22
N LEU A 239 -4.72 11.95 4.91
CA LEU A 239 -5.98 12.12 5.62
C LEU A 239 -7.10 11.83 4.63
N VAL A 240 -7.88 10.78 4.87
CA VAL A 240 -8.93 10.31 3.95
C VAL A 240 -10.29 10.37 4.62
N ARG A 241 -11.22 11.11 4.02
CA ARG A 241 -12.60 11.30 4.53
C ARG A 241 -12.62 11.87 5.96
N ILE A 242 -11.79 12.88 6.21
CA ILE A 242 -11.63 13.55 7.51
C ILE A 242 -12.38 14.88 7.51
N ASP A 243 -12.96 15.27 8.66
CA ASP A 243 -13.55 16.60 8.86
C ASP A 243 -12.50 17.72 8.76
N VAL A 244 -12.88 18.86 8.18
CA VAL A 244 -11.99 20.02 7.98
C VAL A 244 -11.40 20.53 9.30
N GLY A 245 -12.17 20.54 10.38
CA GLY A 245 -11.73 20.98 11.70
C GLY A 245 -10.64 20.08 12.27
N ASP A 246 -10.84 18.76 12.22
CA ASP A 246 -9.88 17.77 12.71
C ASP A 246 -8.62 17.70 11.84
N CYS A 247 -8.79 17.77 10.53
CA CYS A 247 -7.66 17.93 9.59
C CYS A 247 -6.79 19.14 9.99
N THR A 248 -7.42 20.27 10.29
CA THR A 248 -6.71 21.50 10.66
C THR A 248 -5.95 21.37 11.98
N LYS A 249 -6.54 20.76 13.02
CA LYS A 249 -5.86 20.51 14.30
C LYS A 249 -4.62 19.63 14.12
N LEU A 250 -4.72 18.59 13.30
CA LEU A 250 -3.60 17.67 13.05
C LEU A 250 -2.50 18.34 12.23
N LEU A 251 -2.86 19.13 11.21
CA LEU A 251 -1.90 19.90 10.41
C LEU A 251 -1.13 20.94 11.24
N GLN A 252 -1.75 21.52 12.27
CA GLN A 252 -1.05 22.44 13.20
C GLN A 252 0.05 21.75 14.03
N GLN A 253 -0.01 20.42 14.20
CA GLN A 253 0.96 19.66 14.98
C GLN A 253 2.08 19.04 14.12
N THR A 254 1.94 19.06 12.79
CA THR A 254 2.79 18.32 11.84
C THR A 254 3.67 19.27 11.00
N VAL A 255 4.47 20.09 11.68
CA VAL A 255 5.25 21.19 11.06
C VAL A 255 6.38 20.75 10.12
N ASN A 256 6.81 19.48 10.15
CA ASN A 256 7.90 18.96 9.32
C ASN A 256 7.42 18.14 8.11
N LEU A 257 6.14 18.24 7.76
CA LEU A 257 5.60 17.54 6.59
C LEU A 257 6.29 17.98 5.30
N VAL A 258 6.58 17.00 4.46
CA VAL A 258 7.12 17.12 3.10
C VAL A 258 6.05 16.70 2.08
N HIS A 259 5.27 15.67 2.42
CA HIS A 259 4.18 15.15 1.60
C HIS A 259 2.87 15.14 2.39
N CYS A 260 1.80 15.67 1.80
CA CYS A 260 0.48 15.64 2.40
C CYS A 260 -0.59 15.29 1.35
N LYS A 261 -1.42 14.29 1.65
CA LYS A 261 -2.62 13.93 0.89
C LYS A 261 -3.83 14.18 1.79
N ILE A 262 -4.81 14.92 1.31
CA ILE A 262 -6.02 15.26 2.05
C ILE A 262 -7.20 14.98 1.14
N TYR A 263 -8.08 14.07 1.54
CA TYR A 263 -9.41 13.89 0.98
C TYR A 263 -10.40 14.36 2.05
N LEU A 264 -10.93 15.56 1.85
CA LEU A 264 -11.82 16.20 2.82
C LEU A 264 -13.23 15.60 2.74
N GLY A 265 -13.81 15.34 3.91
CA GLY A 265 -15.21 14.94 4.09
C GLY A 265 -16.12 16.16 4.30
N THR A 266 -17.00 16.10 5.30
CA THR A 266 -17.86 17.23 5.71
C THR A 266 -17.08 18.30 6.47
N GLY A 267 -17.66 19.50 6.61
CA GLY A 267 -17.17 20.53 7.54
C GLY A 267 -17.14 21.93 6.93
N ASN A 268 -17.21 22.95 7.80
CA ASN A 268 -17.08 24.34 7.37
C ASN A 268 -15.60 24.76 7.36
N VAL A 269 -15.20 25.50 6.33
CA VAL A 269 -13.85 26.06 6.23
C VAL A 269 -13.73 27.29 7.14
N TYR A 270 -12.78 27.26 8.07
CA TYR A 270 -12.46 28.42 8.90
C TYR A 270 -11.39 29.28 8.22
N THR A 271 -11.81 30.29 7.46
CA THR A 271 -10.94 31.13 6.61
C THR A 271 -9.91 31.98 7.37
N ASN A 272 -10.09 32.17 8.68
CA ASN A 272 -9.18 32.95 9.53
C ASN A 272 -7.94 32.16 10.01
N LEU A 273 -7.86 30.87 9.74
CA LEU A 273 -6.74 30.04 10.17
C LEU A 273 -5.55 30.16 9.23
N ARG A 274 -4.35 29.98 9.79
CA ARG A 274 -3.08 29.96 9.04
C ARG A 274 -2.32 28.69 9.37
N LEU A 275 -2.21 27.80 8.39
CA LEU A 275 -1.49 26.54 8.50
C LEU A 275 -0.06 26.72 7.99
N GLN A 276 0.91 26.72 8.91
CA GLN A 276 2.32 26.86 8.56
C GLN A 276 2.97 25.50 8.34
N LEU A 277 3.27 25.17 7.09
CA LEU A 277 3.92 23.92 6.70
C LEU A 277 5.14 24.26 5.84
N PRO A 278 6.24 24.76 6.46
CA PRO A 278 7.35 25.38 5.75
C PRO A 278 8.18 24.43 4.88
N ARG A 279 8.09 23.12 5.14
CA ARG A 279 8.83 22.07 4.43
C ARG A 279 7.98 21.29 3.43
N LEU A 280 6.70 21.65 3.27
CA LEU A 280 5.79 20.89 2.43
C LEU A 280 6.13 21.11 0.96
N GLU A 281 6.56 20.05 0.29
CA GLU A 281 6.94 20.07 -1.13
C GLU A 281 5.81 19.57 -2.03
N SER A 282 4.98 18.67 -1.52
CA SER A 282 3.90 18.03 -2.27
C SER A 282 2.60 18.04 -1.49
N LEU A 283 1.56 18.61 -2.08
CA LEU A 283 0.21 18.65 -1.52
C LEU A 283 -0.79 18.10 -2.53
N LYS A 284 -1.56 17.09 -2.12
CA LYS A 284 -2.67 16.53 -2.87
C LYS A 284 -3.96 16.80 -2.08
N MET A 285 -4.91 17.49 -2.70
CA MET A 285 -6.20 17.83 -2.09
C MET A 285 -7.34 17.35 -2.97
N GLU A 286 -8.15 16.47 -2.40
CA GLU A 286 -9.37 15.97 -2.97
C GLU A 286 -10.53 16.35 -2.07
N TYR A 287 -11.71 16.49 -2.67
CA TYR A 287 -12.90 16.91 -1.96
C TYR A 287 -14.06 16.02 -2.37
N ASP A 288 -14.83 15.54 -1.41
CA ASP A 288 -16.03 14.76 -1.68
C ASP A 288 -17.11 15.67 -2.28
N ARG A 289 -17.52 15.34 -3.51
CA ARG A 289 -18.51 16.11 -4.30
C ARG A 289 -19.82 16.35 -3.57
N ARG A 290 -20.16 15.49 -2.60
CA ARG A 290 -21.41 15.58 -1.83
C ARG A 290 -21.46 16.80 -0.90
N TYR A 291 -20.33 17.41 -0.56
CA TYR A 291 -20.23 18.42 0.51
C TYR A 291 -19.85 19.84 0.04
N GLY A 292 -19.93 20.15 -1.26
CA GLY A 292 -19.90 21.52 -1.79
C GLY A 292 -18.52 22.18 -2.01
N SER A 293 -18.53 23.45 -2.43
CA SER A 293 -17.37 24.22 -2.88
C SER A 293 -16.64 24.95 -1.73
N GLY A 294 -15.46 24.46 -1.34
CA GLY A 294 -14.62 25.12 -0.31
C GLY A 294 -13.12 24.87 -0.43
N LEU A 295 -12.69 24.09 -1.44
CA LEU A 295 -11.29 23.67 -1.59
C LEU A 295 -10.33 24.86 -1.68
N MET A 296 -10.66 25.88 -2.49
CA MET A 296 -9.77 27.04 -2.67
C MET A 296 -9.73 27.95 -1.44
N GLU A 297 -10.84 28.06 -0.70
CA GLU A 297 -10.87 28.79 0.57
C GLU A 297 -9.99 28.11 1.62
N TYR A 298 -10.07 26.77 1.71
CA TYR A 298 -9.25 26.00 2.62
C TYR A 298 -7.77 26.01 2.20
N LEU A 299 -7.49 25.82 0.91
CA LEU A 299 -6.13 25.95 0.36
C LEU A 299 -5.55 27.34 0.67
N GLY A 300 -6.37 28.39 0.63
CA GLY A 300 -6.01 29.75 1.03
C GLY A 300 -5.56 29.91 2.49
N THR A 301 -5.79 28.93 3.36
CA THR A 301 -5.28 28.94 4.75
C THR A 301 -3.83 28.49 4.87
N PHE A 302 -3.27 27.83 3.85
CA PHE A 302 -1.92 27.27 3.87
C PHE A 302 -0.84 28.32 3.59
N ILE A 303 0.22 28.27 4.39
CA ILE A 303 1.48 28.99 4.19
C ILE A 303 2.55 27.91 3.97
N VAL A 304 2.85 27.67 2.69
CA VAL A 304 3.63 26.52 2.21
C VAL A 304 4.73 26.98 1.24
N PRO A 305 5.73 27.75 1.70
CA PRO A 305 6.74 28.38 0.83
C PRO A 305 7.60 27.40 0.03
N ALA A 306 7.75 26.16 0.51
CA ALA A 306 8.50 25.10 -0.18
C ALA A 306 7.68 24.29 -1.19
N LEU A 307 6.39 24.62 -1.42
CA LEU A 307 5.51 23.80 -2.26
C LEU A 307 5.97 23.82 -3.73
N LEU A 308 6.25 22.62 -4.26
CA LEU A 308 6.68 22.39 -5.64
C LEU A 308 5.57 21.72 -6.47
N ARG A 309 4.78 20.85 -5.84
CA ARG A 309 3.76 20.04 -6.52
C ARG A 309 2.42 20.18 -5.83
N LEU A 310 1.39 20.55 -6.59
CA LEU A 310 0.01 20.65 -6.12
C LEU A 310 -0.88 19.77 -6.99
N GLN A 311 -1.65 18.89 -6.37
CA GLN A 311 -2.70 18.14 -7.03
C GLN A 311 -4.06 18.52 -6.44
N VAL A 312 -5.04 18.82 -7.28
CA VAL A 312 -6.40 19.15 -6.87
C VAL A 312 -7.45 18.41 -7.71
N SER A 313 -8.50 17.90 -7.06
CA SER A 313 -9.67 17.36 -7.75
C SER A 313 -10.66 18.49 -8.07
N GLN A 314 -10.92 18.69 -9.36
CA GLN A 314 -11.84 19.68 -9.92
C GLN A 314 -13.13 19.01 -10.38
N CYS A 315 -14.19 19.19 -9.60
CA CYS A 315 -15.50 18.69 -10.03
C CYS A 315 -16.37 19.79 -10.63
N GLU A 316 -16.15 21.09 -10.35
CA GLU A 316 -17.15 22.12 -10.67
C GLU A 316 -16.62 23.55 -10.95
N LEU A 317 -15.30 23.77 -11.00
CA LEU A 317 -14.76 25.13 -11.17
C LEU A 317 -14.56 25.51 -12.64
N ASP A 318 -14.99 26.73 -13.01
CA ASP A 318 -14.57 27.36 -14.27
C ASP A 318 -13.04 27.56 -14.26
N PRO A 319 -12.33 27.23 -15.35
CA PRO A 319 -10.87 27.29 -15.42
C PRO A 319 -10.29 28.66 -15.11
N ASP A 320 -10.97 29.75 -15.49
CA ASP A 320 -10.45 31.09 -15.27
C ASP A 320 -10.60 31.48 -13.79
N HIS A 321 -11.75 31.15 -13.18
CA HIS A 321 -11.94 31.37 -11.74
C HIS A 321 -10.93 30.58 -10.91
N PHE A 322 -10.72 29.30 -11.24
CA PHE A 322 -9.72 28.47 -10.58
C PHE A 322 -8.30 29.04 -10.74
N SER A 323 -7.94 29.46 -11.96
CA SER A 323 -6.63 30.05 -12.22
C SER A 323 -6.39 31.32 -11.41
N HIS A 324 -7.41 32.17 -11.27
CA HIS A 324 -7.33 33.37 -10.45
C HIS A 324 -7.14 33.03 -8.96
N ALA A 325 -7.95 32.13 -8.42
CA ALA A 325 -7.85 31.68 -7.04
C ALA A 325 -6.49 31.02 -6.73
N LEU A 326 -5.97 30.22 -7.67
CA LEU A 326 -4.66 29.59 -7.54
C LEU A 326 -3.52 30.61 -7.58
N SER A 327 -3.61 31.62 -8.45
CA SER A 327 -2.62 32.71 -8.50
C SER A 327 -2.58 33.49 -7.19
N ALA A 328 -3.74 33.79 -6.60
CA ALA A 328 -3.85 34.42 -5.29
C ALA A 328 -3.24 33.54 -4.18
N PHE A 329 -3.48 32.22 -4.23
CA PHE A 329 -2.85 31.27 -3.33
C PHE A 329 -1.33 31.25 -3.46
N ILE A 330 -0.78 31.12 -4.67
CA ILE A 330 0.68 31.08 -4.91
C ILE A 330 1.35 32.34 -4.36
N ALA A 331 0.76 33.52 -4.65
CA ALA A 331 1.25 34.79 -4.15
C ALA A 331 1.22 34.87 -2.60
N LYS A 332 0.16 34.37 -1.97
CA LYS A 332 0.01 34.37 -0.51
C LYS A 332 0.90 33.33 0.19
N ALA A 333 1.00 32.13 -0.38
CA ALA A 333 1.79 31.03 0.15
C ALA A 333 3.30 31.26 -0.02
N GLY A 334 3.70 32.12 -0.97
CA GLY A 334 5.09 32.44 -1.26
C GLY A 334 5.85 31.27 -1.91
N CYS A 335 5.14 30.36 -2.57
CA CYS A 335 5.70 29.15 -3.14
C CYS A 335 6.13 29.33 -4.60
N LYS A 336 7.04 28.47 -5.06
CA LYS A 336 7.48 28.39 -6.46
C LYS A 336 6.98 27.09 -7.07
N LEU A 337 5.67 27.03 -7.30
CA LEU A 337 5.01 25.85 -7.82
C LEU A 337 5.59 25.48 -9.20
N GLN A 338 6.03 24.23 -9.35
CA GLN A 338 6.61 23.70 -10.60
C GLN A 338 5.62 22.81 -11.35
N GLU A 339 4.71 22.16 -10.61
CA GLU A 339 3.78 21.19 -11.16
C GLU A 339 2.39 21.34 -10.54
N LEU A 340 1.39 21.40 -11.41
CA LEU A 340 -0.01 21.45 -11.07
C LEU A 340 -0.72 20.26 -11.74
N ARG A 341 -1.30 19.37 -10.94
CA ARG A 341 -2.11 18.26 -11.42
C ARG A 341 -3.56 18.50 -11.10
N ILE A 342 -4.40 18.31 -12.09
CA ILE A 342 -5.83 18.51 -12.02
C ILE A 342 -6.52 17.20 -12.39
N THR A 343 -7.44 16.75 -11.54
CA THR A 343 -8.28 15.58 -11.81
C THR A 343 -9.73 16.01 -11.95
N GLY A 344 -10.39 15.68 -13.06
CA GLY A 344 -11.76 16.13 -13.33
C GLY A 344 -12.50 15.30 -14.39
N PRO A 345 -13.74 15.67 -14.75
CA PRO A 345 -14.53 14.99 -15.77
C PRO A 345 -13.83 14.84 -17.12
N SER A 346 -13.76 13.61 -17.63
CA SER A 346 -13.12 13.30 -18.93
C SER A 346 -13.88 13.80 -20.15
N ASN A 347 -15.12 14.28 -19.98
CA ASN A 347 -16.00 14.73 -21.06
C ASN A 347 -15.81 16.22 -21.42
N TYR A 348 -14.96 16.96 -20.70
CA TYR A 348 -14.70 18.36 -21.05
C TYR A 348 -13.91 18.48 -22.35
N PRO A 349 -14.31 19.37 -23.28
CA PRO A 349 -13.55 19.63 -24.49
C PRO A 349 -12.12 20.09 -24.19
N PHE A 350 -11.14 19.65 -24.99
CA PHE A 350 -9.73 20.01 -24.77
C PHE A 350 -9.51 21.53 -24.70
N HIS A 351 -10.14 22.31 -25.59
CA HIS A 351 -10.02 23.77 -25.59
C HIS A 351 -10.51 24.41 -24.28
N TRP A 352 -11.45 23.78 -23.58
CA TRP A 352 -11.93 24.23 -22.28
C TRP A 352 -10.90 23.92 -21.19
N VAL A 353 -10.35 22.70 -21.19
CA VAL A 353 -9.31 22.27 -20.25
C VAL A 353 -7.99 23.03 -20.44
N ALA A 354 -7.61 23.34 -21.69
CA ALA A 354 -6.40 24.10 -22.01
C ALA A 354 -6.37 25.50 -21.36
N ARG A 355 -7.54 26.06 -20.97
CA ARG A 355 -7.62 27.33 -20.24
C ARG A 355 -6.91 27.27 -18.89
N TYR A 356 -6.80 26.10 -18.25
CA TYR A 356 -6.04 25.93 -17.01
C TYR A 356 -4.58 26.34 -17.13
N ARG A 357 -3.99 26.26 -18.33
CA ARG A 357 -2.59 26.63 -18.56
C ARG A 357 -2.39 28.11 -18.89
N ARG A 358 -3.42 28.83 -19.38
CA ARG A 358 -3.27 30.20 -19.92
C ARG A 358 -2.66 31.22 -18.95
N ASN A 359 -2.70 30.95 -17.65
CA ASN A 359 -2.17 31.83 -16.63
C ASN A 359 -0.86 31.34 -15.97
N PHE A 360 -0.29 30.22 -16.45
CA PHE A 360 0.84 29.56 -15.81
C PHE A 360 1.91 29.11 -16.81
N ASP A 361 2.67 30.05 -17.37
CA ASP A 361 3.70 29.75 -18.37
C ASP A 361 4.89 28.94 -17.81
N ASN A 362 5.19 29.10 -16.52
CA ASN A 362 6.33 28.46 -15.86
C ASN A 362 5.96 27.20 -15.04
N ILE A 363 4.71 26.74 -15.12
CA ILE A 363 4.20 25.61 -14.34
C ILE A 363 3.78 24.50 -15.30
N ARG A 364 4.22 23.27 -15.05
CA ARG A 364 3.73 22.11 -15.80
C ARG A 364 2.32 21.77 -15.32
N VAL A 365 1.32 21.96 -16.19
CA VAL A 365 -0.08 21.70 -15.88
C VAL A 365 -0.52 20.38 -16.52
N PHE A 366 -0.98 19.45 -15.68
CA PHE A 366 -1.54 18.18 -16.10
C PHE A 366 -3.04 18.13 -15.82
N TYR A 367 -3.81 17.59 -16.75
CA TYR A 367 -5.23 17.29 -16.58
C TYR A 367 -5.49 15.80 -16.81
N ASN A 368 -6.02 15.10 -15.81
CA ASN A 368 -6.22 13.64 -15.85
C ASN A 368 -4.97 12.88 -16.35
N GLY A 369 -3.79 13.32 -15.93
CA GLY A 369 -2.50 12.75 -16.31
C GLY A 369 -1.92 13.26 -17.64
N ILE A 370 -2.68 14.01 -18.44
CA ILE A 370 -2.24 14.55 -19.73
C ILE A 370 -1.56 15.90 -19.52
N LEU A 371 -0.32 16.05 -19.98
CA LEU A 371 0.36 17.35 -19.99
C LEU A 371 -0.34 18.27 -20.99
N LEU A 372 -0.79 19.44 -20.55
CA LEU A 372 -1.39 20.44 -21.43
C LEU A 372 -0.27 21.25 -22.09
N SER A 373 0.18 20.96 -23.31
CA SER A 373 1.22 21.73 -24.03
C SER A 373 0.67 22.93 -24.80
N MET A 374 1.54 23.87 -25.20
CA MET A 374 1.19 24.95 -26.15
C MET A 374 1.17 24.48 -27.61
N ASP A 375 1.97 23.47 -27.93
CA ASP A 375 1.97 22.81 -29.23
C ASP A 375 0.90 21.73 -29.23
N GLU A 376 0.09 21.66 -30.29
CA GLU A 376 -1.09 20.77 -30.45
C GLU A 376 -0.77 19.25 -30.40
N GLU A 377 0.48 18.88 -30.16
CA GLU A 377 0.91 17.49 -29.98
C GLU A 377 1.21 17.23 -28.49
N CYS A 378 0.23 16.63 -27.81
CA CYS A 378 0.38 16.16 -26.43
C CYS A 378 1.31 14.95 -26.37
N GLU A 379 2.37 15.03 -25.58
CA GLU A 379 3.11 13.85 -25.14
C GLU A 379 2.39 13.19 -23.95
N THR A 380 1.98 11.93 -24.11
CA THR A 380 1.49 11.09 -23.01
C THR A 380 2.67 10.61 -22.17
N THR A 381 3.17 11.44 -21.26
CA THR A 381 4.08 10.95 -20.21
C THR A 381 3.25 10.34 -19.08
N TRP A 382 2.84 9.08 -19.26
CA TRP A 382 2.43 8.24 -18.15
C TRP A 382 3.67 7.92 -17.33
N ASP A 383 3.88 8.68 -16.27
CA ASP A 383 4.85 8.32 -15.23
C ASP A 383 4.06 7.81 -14.02
N GLU A 384 3.81 6.49 -14.02
CA GLU A 384 3.20 5.74 -12.90
C GLU A 384 4.14 5.65 -11.67
N THR A 385 5.32 6.30 -11.70
CA THR A 385 6.25 6.27 -10.56
C THR A 385 5.79 7.10 -9.35
N PHE A 386 4.64 7.78 -9.43
CA PHE A 386 3.96 8.37 -8.27
C PHE A 386 3.24 7.32 -7.42
N TYR A 387 3.97 6.34 -6.90
CA TYR A 387 3.56 5.72 -5.65
C TYR A 387 3.84 6.74 -4.54
N PHE A 388 2.80 7.43 -4.06
CA PHE A 388 2.82 7.81 -2.65
C PHE A 388 3.19 6.54 -1.89
N ILE A 389 4.08 6.63 -0.89
CA ILE A 389 4.42 5.46 -0.08
C ILE A 389 3.14 4.78 0.47
N CYS A 390 2.06 5.56 0.63
CA CYS A 390 0.73 5.13 1.04
C CYS A 390 -0.22 4.62 -0.08
N ASP A 391 0.07 4.84 -1.38
CA ASP A 391 -0.79 4.40 -2.50
C ASP A 391 -0.40 2.99 -3.02
N ARG A 392 0.56 2.30 -2.37
CA ARG A 392 0.94 0.92 -2.72
C ARG A 392 -0.17 -0.14 -2.55
N ASN A 393 -1.34 0.24 -2.00
CA ASN A 393 -2.44 -0.67 -1.67
C ASN A 393 -3.77 -0.35 -2.39
N GLU A 394 -3.81 0.53 -3.39
CA GLU A 394 -4.99 0.60 -4.27
C GLU A 394 -4.97 -0.60 -5.24
N SER A 395 -5.63 -1.68 -4.85
CA SER A 395 -6.03 -2.73 -5.79
C SER A 395 -6.88 -2.08 -6.88
N PRO A 396 -6.61 -2.31 -8.17
CA PRO A 396 -7.54 -1.91 -9.22
C PRO A 396 -8.80 -2.76 -9.04
N SER A 397 -9.90 -2.12 -8.66
CA SER A 397 -11.24 -2.70 -8.60
C SER A 397 -11.73 -3.13 -9.97
#